data_AF-A0A662IVL7-F1
#
_entry.id   AF-A0A662IVL7-F1
#
_cell.length_a   1.000
_cell.length_b   1.000
_cell.length_c   1.000
_cell.angle_alpha   90.00
_cell.angle_beta   90.00
_cell.angle_gamma   90.00
#
_symmetry.space_group_name_H-M   'P 1'
#
loop_
_entity.id
_entity.type
_entity.pdbx_description
1 polymer ?
#
loop_
_entity_poly.entity_id
_entity_poly.type
_entity_poly.pdbx_seq_one_letter_code
_entity_poly.pdbx_strand_id
1 'polypeptide(L)'
;MSSPSIRKVRKRDGRLEDFDLTKIVNAIFKALKATGEGDYELAKRLGLEVVSILEKKFAGEIPSVEEIQDIVEDTLIRNGLVNSAKAYILYRRWRTSIRETKRFLGVEDDLKLTINAVRVLARRYLLRDESGRIIETPGQMFMRVAKAIARADSLHGKDPSKAEKEFFQAMRNLEFLPNSPTLMNAGTEIGQLAACFVIPVEDSIEGIFDALKYMAIIHKSGGGCVAKGTFIYTTLCGVMPIEHLVETFIPPSLKDVEETISIDVSDREILVMAYEPHEGTTFRKLLRVWRYSLPRRELVKVSLANGVEVVTSCWHPFLVLSSNGEVVERRADELKPGDLVLTPTAPSTWPFKAPIEVGGLRLTEDLAWALGYTLSRVSLSKRRARVFSEGVEPLRRLKQVLSGAFGRSIGRIRRGKSSSSWIYQTCSTRVVNFFKGIFGASERGLKIPQEVFKSPLDVVLAFIAGLIDSQGRVSVDEARIEIIASGGLGELLPLLLSSLGLNVKVLSGARGERYRVVVEGSPALRRYASTLLSHMVVSEKKKALRSLIGLGVDAASLDGLKPSASKLRSRGFREG
;
A
#
# COMPACT_ATOMS: atom_id res chain seq x y z
N MET A 1 -39.07 -41.05 -28.21
CA MET A 1 -37.71 -40.85 -27.65
C MET A 1 -37.73 -41.43 -26.25
N SER A 2 -37.02 -42.53 -26.04
CA SER A 2 -36.98 -43.23 -24.75
C SER A 2 -36.36 -42.36 -23.68
N SER A 3 -36.97 -42.30 -22.49
CA SER A 3 -36.42 -41.59 -21.34
C SER A 3 -35.04 -42.14 -20.98
N PRO A 4 -34.07 -41.29 -20.60
CA PRO A 4 -32.73 -41.76 -20.25
C PRO A 4 -32.78 -42.75 -19.09
N SER A 5 -32.03 -43.85 -19.21
CA SER A 5 -31.90 -44.91 -18.20
C SER A 5 -31.26 -44.39 -16.90
N ILE A 6 -30.39 -43.38 -17.02
CA ILE A 6 -29.71 -42.74 -15.90
C ILE A 6 -30.64 -41.75 -15.21
N ARG A 7 -30.98 -42.02 -13.95
CA ARG A 7 -31.88 -41.19 -13.15
C ARG A 7 -31.16 -40.21 -12.22
N LYS A 8 -29.94 -40.54 -11.77
CA LYS A 8 -29.21 -39.77 -10.76
C LYS A 8 -27.74 -39.58 -11.13
N VAL A 9 -27.14 -38.53 -10.57
CA VAL A 9 -25.72 -38.19 -10.68
C VAL A 9 -25.14 -37.95 -9.29
N ARG A 10 -23.95 -38.52 -9.03
CA ARG A 10 -23.20 -38.29 -7.79
C ARG A 10 -22.37 -37.01 -7.91
N LYS A 11 -22.68 -36.02 -7.08
CA LYS A 11 -21.96 -34.74 -6.98
C LYS A 11 -20.63 -34.92 -6.25
N ARG A 12 -19.74 -33.93 -6.39
CA ARG A 12 -18.38 -33.96 -5.82
C ARG A 12 -18.37 -33.89 -4.28
N ASP A 13 -19.47 -33.42 -3.68
CA ASP A 13 -19.74 -33.42 -2.22
C ASP A 13 -20.43 -34.72 -1.74
N GLY A 14 -20.59 -35.70 -2.63
CA GLY A 14 -21.24 -36.98 -2.35
C GLY A 14 -22.78 -36.96 -2.47
N ARG A 15 -23.41 -35.79 -2.66
CA ARG A 15 -24.88 -35.70 -2.81
C ARG A 15 -25.35 -36.35 -4.11
N LEU A 16 -26.57 -36.89 -4.09
CA LEU A 16 -27.24 -37.42 -5.29
C LEU A 16 -28.20 -36.36 -5.84
N GLU A 17 -28.04 -36.01 -7.11
CA GLU A 17 -28.90 -35.06 -7.84
C GLU A 17 -29.58 -35.76 -9.01
N ASP A 18 -30.79 -35.35 -9.38
CA ASP A 18 -31.49 -35.91 -10.54
C ASP A 18 -30.74 -35.60 -11.84
N PHE A 19 -30.71 -36.58 -12.74
CA PHE A 19 -30.05 -36.45 -14.03
C PHE A 19 -30.81 -35.46 -14.93
N ASP A 20 -30.09 -34.48 -15.47
CA ASP A 20 -30.65 -33.44 -16.33
C ASP A 20 -29.76 -33.23 -17.55
N LEU A 21 -30.26 -33.70 -18.71
CA LEU A 21 -29.58 -33.57 -20.01
C LEU A 21 -29.30 -32.10 -20.36
N THR A 22 -30.16 -31.17 -19.97
CA THR A 22 -30.01 -29.76 -20.33
C THR A 22 -28.71 -29.17 -19.75
N LYS A 23 -28.22 -29.67 -18.61
CA LYS A 23 -26.94 -29.24 -18.03
C LYS A 23 -25.76 -29.65 -18.89
N ILE A 24 -25.80 -30.83 -19.51
CA ILE A 24 -24.74 -31.32 -20.42
C ILE A 24 -24.78 -30.49 -21.71
N VAL A 25 -25.96 -30.35 -22.31
CA VAL A 25 -26.17 -29.57 -23.55
C VAL A 25 -25.69 -28.13 -23.36
N ASN A 26 -26.08 -27.47 -22.27
CA ASN A 26 -25.66 -26.10 -21.99
C ASN A 26 -24.15 -25.96 -21.74
N ALA A 27 -23.50 -26.97 -21.15
CA ALA A 27 -22.06 -26.96 -20.95
C ALA A 27 -21.31 -27.11 -22.28
N ILE A 28 -21.76 -28.01 -23.15
CA ILE A 28 -21.22 -28.18 -24.51
C ILE A 28 -21.45 -26.91 -25.34
N PHE A 29 -22.66 -26.36 -25.31
CA PHE A 29 -23.01 -25.14 -26.06
C PHE A 29 -22.13 -23.95 -25.68
N LYS A 30 -21.82 -23.78 -24.39
CA LYS A 30 -20.90 -22.73 -23.93
C LYS A 30 -19.50 -22.89 -24.51
N ALA A 31 -19.01 -24.12 -24.64
CA ALA A 31 -17.71 -24.39 -25.25
C ALA A 31 -17.72 -24.11 -26.76
N LEU A 32 -18.73 -24.62 -27.48
CA LEU A 32 -18.93 -24.37 -28.91
C LEU A 32 -19.06 -22.87 -29.24
N LYS A 33 -19.82 -22.14 -28.42
CA LYS A 33 -20.01 -20.70 -28.59
C LYS A 33 -18.73 -19.91 -28.34
N ALA A 34 -17.89 -20.34 -27.38
CA ALA A 34 -16.65 -19.66 -27.05
C ALA A 34 -15.59 -19.78 -28.16
N THR A 35 -15.66 -20.83 -28.98
CA THR A 35 -14.75 -21.08 -30.10
C THR A 35 -15.34 -20.73 -31.47
N GLY A 36 -16.65 -20.49 -31.54
CA GLY A 36 -17.36 -20.26 -32.79
C GLY A 36 -17.55 -21.51 -33.65
N GLU A 37 -17.37 -22.70 -33.07
CA GLU A 37 -17.37 -23.99 -33.80
C GLU A 37 -18.74 -24.66 -33.88
N GLY A 38 -19.80 -24.07 -33.30
CA GLY A 38 -21.13 -24.68 -33.36
C GLY A 38 -22.26 -23.91 -32.69
N ASP A 39 -23.46 -24.42 -32.91
CA ASP A 39 -24.72 -23.88 -32.41
C ASP A 39 -25.37 -24.79 -31.34
N TYR A 40 -26.55 -24.40 -30.88
CA TYR A 40 -27.28 -25.15 -29.85
C TYR A 40 -27.75 -26.53 -30.35
N GLU A 41 -28.04 -26.67 -31.64
CA GLU A 41 -28.47 -27.94 -32.24
C GLU A 41 -27.31 -28.95 -32.29
N LEU A 42 -26.10 -28.50 -32.63
CA LEU A 42 -24.90 -29.32 -32.50
C LEU A 42 -24.66 -29.72 -31.03
N ALA A 43 -24.81 -28.79 -30.09
CA ALA A 43 -24.67 -29.09 -28.65
C ALA A 43 -25.67 -30.15 -28.17
N LYS A 44 -26.90 -30.10 -28.67
CA LYS A 44 -27.97 -31.06 -28.35
C LYS A 44 -27.66 -32.44 -28.91
N ARG A 45 -27.20 -32.54 -30.16
CA ARG A 45 -26.77 -33.80 -30.77
C ARG A 45 -25.63 -34.45 -29.98
N LEU A 46 -24.57 -33.69 -29.67
CA LEU A 46 -23.45 -34.16 -28.86
C LEU A 46 -23.88 -34.53 -27.43
N GLY A 47 -24.81 -33.79 -26.83
CA GLY A 47 -25.38 -34.12 -25.53
C GLY A 47 -26.12 -35.47 -25.52
N LEU A 48 -26.86 -35.80 -26.58
CA LEU A 48 -27.50 -37.10 -26.74
C LEU A 48 -26.47 -38.23 -26.95
N GLU A 49 -25.40 -37.96 -27.69
CA GLU A 49 -24.29 -38.90 -27.86
C GLU A 49 -23.60 -39.22 -26.51
N VAL A 50 -23.32 -38.19 -25.70
CA VAL A 50 -22.79 -38.34 -24.33
C VAL A 50 -23.71 -39.21 -23.48
N VAL A 51 -25.03 -39.02 -23.55
CA VAL A 51 -26.00 -39.87 -22.83
C VAL A 51 -25.94 -41.32 -23.30
N SER A 52 -25.88 -41.55 -24.61
CA SER A 52 -25.75 -42.91 -25.16
C SER A 52 -24.49 -43.62 -24.66
N ILE A 53 -23.37 -42.90 -24.57
CA ILE A 53 -22.10 -43.44 -24.03
C ILE A 53 -22.24 -43.71 -22.53
N LEU A 54 -22.84 -42.79 -21.78
CA LEU A 54 -23.07 -42.95 -20.35
C LEU A 54 -23.96 -44.17 -20.04
N GLU A 55 -25.05 -44.37 -20.78
CA GLU A 55 -25.97 -45.49 -20.59
C GLU A 55 -25.32 -46.84 -20.87
N LYS A 56 -24.45 -46.90 -21.89
CA LYS A 56 -23.66 -48.11 -22.19
C LYS A 56 -22.62 -48.40 -21.14
N LYS A 57 -21.98 -47.35 -20.58
CA LYS A 57 -20.85 -47.49 -19.64
C LYS A 57 -21.30 -47.74 -18.20
N PHE A 58 -22.45 -47.21 -17.79
CA PHE A 58 -22.93 -47.23 -16.39
C PHE A 58 -24.27 -47.95 -16.26
N ALA A 59 -24.43 -49.11 -16.87
CA ALA A 59 -25.67 -49.90 -16.91
C ALA A 59 -26.20 -50.30 -15.51
N GLY A 60 -26.85 -49.37 -14.81
CA GLY A 60 -27.38 -49.53 -13.45
C GLY A 60 -26.58 -48.80 -12.35
N GLU A 61 -25.43 -48.20 -12.68
CA GLU A 61 -24.61 -47.45 -11.72
C GLU A 61 -24.86 -45.94 -11.79
N ILE A 62 -24.61 -45.24 -10.68
CA ILE A 62 -24.74 -43.78 -10.60
C ILE A 62 -23.40 -43.14 -10.99
N PRO A 63 -23.30 -42.47 -12.16
CA PRO A 63 -22.07 -41.81 -12.56
C PRO A 63 -21.80 -40.57 -11.70
N SER A 64 -20.52 -40.28 -11.50
CA SER A 64 -20.04 -39.04 -10.89
C SER A 64 -20.00 -37.88 -11.89
N VAL A 65 -19.98 -36.65 -11.37
CA VAL A 65 -19.84 -35.45 -12.20
C VAL A 65 -18.53 -35.44 -13.00
N GLU A 66 -17.43 -36.03 -12.50
CA GLU A 66 -16.16 -36.08 -13.23
C GLU A 66 -16.25 -37.03 -14.41
N GLU A 67 -16.85 -38.20 -14.24
CA GLU A 67 -17.00 -39.20 -15.30
C GLU A 67 -17.87 -38.69 -16.46
N ILE A 68 -18.93 -37.93 -16.13
CA ILE A 68 -19.74 -37.25 -17.15
C ILE A 68 -18.89 -36.22 -17.90
N GLN A 69 -18.05 -35.46 -17.20
CA GLN A 69 -17.18 -34.45 -17.81
C GLN A 69 -16.11 -35.07 -18.72
N ASP A 70 -15.54 -36.20 -18.33
CA ASP A 70 -14.54 -36.93 -19.12
C ASP A 70 -15.16 -37.48 -20.42
N ILE A 71 -16.42 -37.95 -20.38
CA ILE A 71 -17.14 -38.40 -21.58
C ILE A 71 -17.49 -37.22 -22.50
N VAL A 72 -17.84 -36.06 -21.94
CA VAL A 72 -18.07 -34.84 -22.75
C VAL A 72 -16.79 -34.43 -23.48
N GLU A 73 -15.65 -34.47 -22.80
CA GLU A 73 -14.35 -34.18 -23.38
C GLU A 73 -14.00 -35.13 -24.55
N ASP A 74 -14.12 -36.44 -24.32
CA ASP A 74 -13.87 -37.46 -25.34
C ASP A 74 -14.82 -37.33 -26.54
N THR A 75 -16.10 -37.03 -26.28
CA THR A 75 -17.11 -36.82 -27.35
C THR A 75 -16.76 -35.62 -28.23
N LEU A 76 -16.30 -34.51 -27.64
CA LEU A 76 -15.85 -33.34 -28.40
C LEU A 76 -14.61 -33.65 -29.26
N ILE A 77 -13.66 -34.41 -28.72
CA ILE A 77 -12.43 -34.79 -29.44
C ILE A 77 -12.77 -35.72 -30.63
N ARG A 78 -13.60 -36.75 -30.41
CA ARG A 78 -14.01 -37.71 -31.46
C ARG A 78 -14.76 -37.07 -32.62
N ASN A 79 -15.53 -36.02 -32.34
CA ASN A 79 -16.24 -35.25 -33.36
C ASN A 79 -15.36 -34.18 -34.03
N GLY A 80 -14.04 -34.18 -33.81
CA GLY A 80 -13.10 -33.25 -34.44
C GLY A 80 -13.14 -31.82 -33.87
N LEU A 81 -13.89 -31.58 -32.80
CA LEU A 81 -14.09 -30.27 -32.17
C LEU A 81 -12.99 -29.98 -31.16
N VAL A 82 -11.73 -30.03 -31.61
CA VAL A 82 -10.54 -29.96 -30.75
C VAL A 82 -10.44 -28.62 -30.00
N ASN A 83 -10.81 -27.50 -30.62
CA ASN A 83 -10.74 -26.21 -29.93
C ASN A 83 -11.84 -26.10 -28.87
N SER A 84 -13.05 -26.58 -29.15
CA SER A 84 -14.16 -26.65 -28.19
C SER A 84 -13.84 -27.59 -27.03
N ALA A 85 -13.21 -28.74 -27.30
CA ALA A 85 -12.69 -29.63 -26.26
C ALA A 85 -11.67 -28.91 -25.37
N LYS A 86 -10.68 -28.21 -25.96
CA LYS A 86 -9.70 -27.40 -25.22
C LYS A 86 -10.37 -26.32 -24.38
N ALA A 87 -11.34 -25.58 -24.94
CA ALA A 87 -12.08 -24.54 -24.24
C ALA A 87 -12.87 -25.12 -23.05
N TYR A 88 -13.51 -26.28 -23.24
CA TYR A 88 -14.21 -27.01 -22.19
C TYR A 88 -13.28 -27.45 -21.06
N ILE A 89 -12.12 -28.06 -21.40
CA ILE A 89 -11.08 -28.49 -20.45
C ILE A 89 -10.53 -27.29 -19.65
N LEU A 90 -10.19 -26.20 -20.35
CA LEU A 90 -9.67 -24.99 -19.72
C LEU A 90 -10.71 -24.37 -18.77
N TYR A 91 -11.98 -24.33 -19.17
CA TYR A 91 -13.06 -23.85 -18.32
C TYR A 91 -13.27 -24.75 -17.08
N ARG A 92 -13.19 -26.07 -17.24
CA ARG A 92 -13.22 -27.05 -16.12
C ARG A 92 -12.07 -26.81 -15.15
N ARG A 93 -10.84 -26.68 -15.65
CA ARG A 93 -9.64 -26.37 -14.84
C ARG A 93 -9.77 -25.03 -14.13
N TRP A 94 -10.22 -24.00 -14.82
CA TRP A 94 -10.46 -22.67 -14.24
C TRP A 94 -11.50 -22.72 -13.11
N ARG A 95 -12.62 -23.44 -13.28
CA ARG A 95 -13.61 -23.63 -12.20
C ARG A 95 -13.08 -24.46 -11.03
N THR A 96 -12.22 -25.44 -11.28
CA THR A 96 -11.50 -26.17 -10.23
C THR A 96 -10.57 -25.23 -9.46
N SER A 97 -9.76 -24.42 -10.16
CA SER A 97 -8.89 -23.41 -9.56
C SER A 97 -9.66 -22.35 -8.76
N ILE A 98 -10.84 -21.91 -9.21
CA ILE A 98 -11.70 -21.02 -8.43
C ILE A 98 -12.14 -21.68 -7.11
N ARG A 99 -12.52 -22.95 -7.15
CA ARG A 99 -12.94 -23.69 -5.95
C ARG A 99 -11.78 -23.96 -5.01
N GLU A 100 -10.62 -24.32 -5.55
CA GLU A 100 -9.38 -24.47 -4.77
C GLU A 100 -8.97 -23.15 -4.14
N THR A 101 -9.04 -22.05 -4.88
CA THR A 101 -8.81 -20.69 -4.36
C THR A 101 -9.79 -20.37 -3.23
N LYS A 102 -11.09 -20.69 -3.38
CA LYS A 102 -12.09 -20.50 -2.31
C LYS A 102 -11.82 -21.38 -1.09
N ARG A 103 -11.43 -22.64 -1.30
CA ARG A 103 -11.03 -23.58 -0.24
C ARG A 103 -9.75 -23.13 0.46
N PHE A 104 -8.80 -22.54 -0.28
CA PHE A 104 -7.57 -21.95 0.26
C PHE A 104 -7.86 -20.74 1.15
N LEU A 105 -8.93 -19.99 0.88
CA LEU A 105 -9.44 -18.96 1.80
C LEU A 105 -10.04 -19.54 3.09
N GLY A 106 -10.07 -20.86 3.26
CA GLY A 106 -10.66 -21.54 4.42
C GLY A 106 -12.18 -21.46 4.46
N VAL A 107 -12.83 -21.07 3.35
CA VAL A 107 -14.28 -20.89 3.27
C VAL A 107 -14.90 -21.92 2.34
N GLU A 108 -15.89 -22.66 2.87
CA GLU A 108 -16.79 -23.46 2.05
C GLU A 108 -17.88 -22.55 1.46
N ASP A 109 -17.84 -22.33 0.14
CA ASP A 109 -18.84 -21.52 -0.57
C ASP A 109 -20.03 -22.40 -1.01
N ASP A 110 -21.06 -22.40 -0.18
CA ASP A 110 -22.32 -23.11 -0.36
C ASP A 110 -23.37 -22.33 -1.19
N LEU A 111 -23.10 -21.05 -1.47
CA LEU A 111 -24.01 -20.14 -2.21
C LEU A 111 -23.53 -19.83 -3.64
N LYS A 112 -22.39 -20.39 -4.07
CA LYS A 112 -21.79 -20.17 -5.41
C LYS A 112 -21.46 -18.70 -5.68
N LEU A 113 -21.06 -17.95 -4.66
CA LEU A 113 -20.75 -16.52 -4.75
C LEU A 113 -19.50 -16.24 -5.60
N THR A 114 -19.24 -14.98 -5.96
CA THR A 114 -17.99 -14.63 -6.64
C THR A 114 -16.79 -14.77 -5.70
N ILE A 115 -15.57 -14.94 -6.23
CA ILE A 115 -14.35 -15.01 -5.39
C ILE A 115 -14.20 -13.74 -4.53
N ASN A 116 -14.50 -12.57 -5.11
CA ASN A 116 -14.44 -11.30 -4.39
C ASN A 116 -15.44 -11.26 -3.23
N ALA A 117 -16.67 -11.72 -3.45
CA ALA A 117 -17.67 -11.80 -2.39
C ALA A 117 -17.21 -12.75 -1.27
N VAL A 118 -16.76 -13.97 -1.61
CA VAL A 118 -16.24 -14.93 -0.63
C VAL A 118 -15.05 -14.34 0.14
N ARG A 119 -14.12 -13.65 -0.53
CA ARG A 119 -12.98 -12.98 0.10
C ARG A 119 -13.39 -11.88 1.07
N VAL A 120 -14.38 -11.06 0.70
CA VAL A 120 -14.92 -10.00 1.57
C VAL A 120 -15.60 -10.60 2.79
N LEU A 121 -16.44 -11.62 2.59
CA LEU A 121 -17.11 -12.35 3.67
C LEU A 121 -16.10 -12.99 4.62
N ALA A 122 -15.11 -13.71 4.08
CA ALA A 122 -14.01 -14.31 4.85
C ALA A 122 -13.28 -13.29 5.71
N ARG A 123 -12.93 -12.13 5.13
CA ARG A 123 -12.13 -11.11 5.81
C ARG A 123 -12.90 -10.37 6.90
N ARG A 124 -14.21 -10.20 6.76
CA ARG A 124 -14.97 -9.22 7.58
C ARG A 124 -16.21 -9.73 8.28
N TYR A 125 -16.85 -10.79 7.80
CA TYR A 125 -18.22 -11.12 8.21
C TYR A 125 -18.39 -12.54 8.77
N LEU A 126 -17.65 -13.52 8.25
CA LEU A 126 -17.76 -14.90 8.72
C LEU A 126 -17.14 -15.07 10.10
N LEU A 127 -17.84 -15.78 10.98
CA LEU A 127 -17.36 -16.08 12.33
C LEU A 127 -16.08 -16.90 12.34
N ARG A 128 -15.27 -16.66 13.36
CA ARG A 128 -14.00 -17.33 13.60
C ARG A 128 -13.95 -17.92 15.01
N ASP A 129 -13.23 -19.02 15.15
CA ASP A 129 -12.88 -19.56 16.47
C ASP A 129 -11.76 -18.74 17.14
N GLU A 130 -11.41 -19.10 18.38
CA GLU A 130 -10.33 -18.46 19.16
C GLU A 130 -8.95 -18.56 18.48
N SER A 131 -8.77 -19.55 17.59
CA SER A 131 -7.55 -19.70 16.79
C SER A 131 -7.58 -18.92 15.47
N GLY A 132 -8.64 -18.14 15.24
CA GLY A 132 -8.81 -17.31 14.05
C GLY A 132 -9.27 -18.07 12.81
N ARG A 133 -9.63 -19.35 12.91
CA ARG A 133 -10.12 -20.15 11.77
C ARG A 133 -11.59 -19.86 11.51
N ILE A 134 -11.97 -19.75 10.23
CA ILE A 134 -13.36 -19.52 9.83
C ILE A 134 -14.18 -20.77 10.12
N ILE A 135 -15.26 -20.62 10.89
CA ILE A 135 -16.14 -21.72 11.32
C ILE A 135 -17.55 -21.60 10.73
N GLU A 136 -17.77 -20.63 9.84
CA GLU A 136 -19.07 -20.30 9.28
C GLU A 136 -18.99 -20.18 7.75
N THR A 137 -19.93 -20.79 7.03
CA THR A 137 -20.13 -20.60 5.58
C THR A 137 -20.97 -19.36 5.28
N PRO A 138 -20.93 -18.79 4.05
CA PRO A 138 -21.85 -17.72 3.66
C PRO A 138 -23.32 -18.05 3.89
N GLY A 139 -23.75 -19.28 3.60
CA GLY A 139 -25.10 -19.74 3.91
C GLY A 139 -25.40 -19.80 5.40
N GLN A 140 -24.47 -20.30 6.23
CA GLN A 140 -24.61 -20.31 7.68
C GLN A 140 -24.68 -18.88 8.27
N MET A 141 -23.89 -17.96 7.75
CA MET A 141 -23.93 -16.53 8.11
C MET A 141 -25.32 -15.94 7.83
N PHE A 142 -25.86 -16.15 6.62
CA PHE A 142 -27.22 -15.69 6.30
C PHE A 142 -28.27 -16.34 7.20
N MET A 143 -28.11 -17.62 7.56
CA MET A 143 -29.01 -18.29 8.49
C MET A 143 -28.93 -17.68 9.90
N ARG A 144 -27.73 -17.44 10.42
CA ARG A 144 -27.49 -16.77 11.71
C ARG A 144 -28.17 -15.40 11.72
N VAL A 145 -27.94 -14.59 10.70
CA VAL A 145 -28.51 -13.24 10.58
C VAL A 145 -30.04 -13.31 10.50
N ALA A 146 -30.60 -14.16 9.64
CA ALA A 146 -32.04 -14.32 9.50
C ALA A 146 -32.70 -14.74 10.82
N LYS A 147 -32.13 -15.74 11.50
CA LYS A 147 -32.60 -16.21 12.80
C LYS A 147 -32.52 -15.14 13.87
N ALA A 148 -31.42 -14.38 13.91
CA ALA A 148 -31.23 -13.32 14.90
C ALA A 148 -32.24 -12.18 14.72
N ILE A 149 -32.52 -11.76 13.48
CA ILE A 149 -33.49 -10.69 13.19
C ILE A 149 -34.92 -11.18 13.43
N ALA A 150 -35.26 -12.39 12.98
CA ALA A 150 -36.60 -12.95 13.11
C ALA A 150 -37.05 -13.13 14.56
N ARG A 151 -36.13 -13.33 15.51
CA ARG A 151 -36.45 -13.39 16.95
C ARG A 151 -37.21 -12.17 17.48
N ALA A 152 -37.11 -11.01 16.84
CA ALA A 152 -37.89 -9.83 17.21
C ALA A 152 -39.41 -10.08 17.14
N ASP A 153 -39.88 -10.95 16.23
CA ASP A 153 -41.30 -11.29 16.09
C ASP A 153 -41.87 -11.94 17.35
N SER A 154 -41.05 -12.69 18.09
CA SER A 154 -41.46 -13.29 19.37
C SER A 154 -41.79 -12.24 20.43
N LEU A 155 -41.12 -11.08 20.42
CA LEU A 155 -41.42 -9.96 21.31
C LEU A 155 -42.81 -9.36 21.03
N HIS A 156 -43.36 -9.61 19.83
CA HIS A 156 -44.68 -9.17 19.40
C HIS A 156 -45.70 -10.33 19.35
N GLY A 157 -45.41 -11.46 19.99
CA GLY A 157 -46.31 -12.61 20.08
C GLY A 157 -46.51 -13.36 18.75
N LYS A 158 -45.61 -13.19 17.78
CA LYS A 158 -45.64 -13.90 16.49
C LYS A 158 -44.61 -15.02 16.46
N ASP A 159 -44.87 -16.04 15.63
CA ASP A 159 -43.92 -17.12 15.37
C ASP A 159 -42.79 -16.64 14.44
N PRO A 160 -41.53 -16.61 14.90
CA PRO A 160 -40.39 -16.13 14.11
C PRO A 160 -40.03 -17.07 12.94
N SER A 161 -40.52 -18.32 12.94
CA SER A 161 -40.14 -19.34 11.95
C SER A 161 -40.48 -18.96 10.51
N LYS A 162 -41.56 -18.17 10.32
CA LYS A 162 -41.95 -17.69 8.99
C LYS A 162 -41.00 -16.60 8.50
N ALA A 163 -40.76 -15.58 9.33
CA ALA A 163 -39.86 -14.47 9.01
C ALA A 163 -38.41 -14.94 8.79
N GLU A 164 -37.91 -15.88 9.60
CA GLU A 164 -36.58 -16.47 9.42
C GLU A 164 -36.39 -17.07 8.02
N LYS A 165 -37.38 -17.83 7.54
CA LYS A 165 -37.34 -18.42 6.19
C LYS A 165 -37.38 -17.34 5.10
N GLU A 166 -38.25 -16.35 5.24
CA GLU A 166 -38.38 -15.26 4.27
C GLU A 166 -37.08 -14.43 4.17
N PHE A 167 -36.50 -14.03 5.31
CA PHE A 167 -35.23 -13.28 5.35
C PHE A 167 -34.06 -14.09 4.78
N PHE A 168 -33.96 -15.37 5.11
CA PHE A 168 -32.92 -16.23 4.56
C PHE A 168 -33.03 -16.37 3.04
N GLN A 169 -34.24 -16.56 2.51
CA GLN A 169 -34.44 -16.67 1.06
C GLN A 169 -34.12 -15.35 0.34
N ALA A 170 -34.56 -14.22 0.89
CA ALA A 170 -34.26 -12.90 0.32
C ALA A 170 -32.74 -12.64 0.24
N MET A 171 -31.98 -12.98 1.30
CA MET A 171 -30.52 -12.87 1.30
C MET A 171 -29.86 -13.87 0.36
N ARG A 172 -30.33 -15.12 0.34
CA ARG A 172 -29.80 -16.18 -0.53
C ARG A 172 -29.97 -15.87 -2.01
N ASN A 173 -31.11 -15.30 -2.39
CA ASN A 173 -31.42 -14.89 -3.76
C ASN A 173 -30.80 -13.53 -4.11
N LEU A 174 -30.17 -12.86 -3.13
CA LEU A 174 -29.61 -11.50 -3.24
C LEU A 174 -30.67 -10.45 -3.63
N GLU A 175 -31.93 -10.67 -3.26
CA GLU A 175 -33.03 -9.71 -3.39
C GLU A 175 -32.89 -8.58 -2.36
N PHE A 176 -32.35 -8.91 -1.19
CA PHE A 176 -32.09 -7.97 -0.11
C PHE A 176 -30.86 -8.40 0.70
N LEU A 177 -30.04 -7.43 1.12
CA LEU A 177 -28.98 -7.63 2.10
C LEU A 177 -29.08 -6.53 3.17
N PRO A 178 -29.05 -6.87 4.47
CA PRO A 178 -29.03 -5.87 5.51
C PRO A 178 -27.68 -5.14 5.54
N ASN A 179 -27.60 -4.06 6.33
CA ASN A 179 -26.38 -3.27 6.45
C ASN A 179 -25.19 -4.10 6.99
N SER A 180 -23.97 -3.58 6.83
CA SER A 180 -22.76 -4.27 7.29
C SER A 180 -22.76 -4.62 8.79
N PRO A 181 -23.17 -3.73 9.72
CA PRO A 181 -23.24 -4.06 11.15
C PRO A 181 -24.17 -5.25 11.44
N THR A 182 -25.33 -5.33 10.77
CA THR A 182 -26.24 -6.47 10.92
C THR A 182 -25.59 -7.77 10.42
N LEU A 183 -24.97 -7.76 9.24
CA LEU A 183 -24.28 -8.97 8.73
C LEU A 183 -23.15 -9.42 9.68
N MET A 184 -22.42 -8.48 10.26
CA MET A 184 -21.27 -8.76 11.12
C MET A 184 -21.69 -9.21 12.53
N ASN A 185 -22.72 -8.60 13.11
CA ASN A 185 -23.00 -8.70 14.54
C ASN A 185 -24.32 -9.42 14.90
N ALA A 186 -25.21 -9.68 13.94
CA ALA A 186 -26.47 -10.35 14.26
C ALA A 186 -26.23 -11.76 14.78
N GLY A 187 -26.71 -12.05 15.99
CA GLY A 187 -26.51 -13.35 16.63
C GLY A 187 -25.10 -13.60 17.17
N THR A 188 -24.29 -12.55 17.35
CA THR A 188 -22.98 -12.59 18.05
C THR A 188 -23.07 -11.90 19.40
N GLU A 189 -22.03 -11.98 20.24
CA GLU A 189 -21.98 -11.32 21.55
C GLU A 189 -22.04 -9.78 21.46
N ILE A 190 -21.48 -9.18 20.40
CA ILE A 190 -21.50 -7.72 20.20
C ILE A 190 -22.92 -7.24 19.91
N GLY A 191 -23.70 -8.00 19.13
CA GLY A 191 -25.14 -7.76 18.92
C GLY A 191 -25.54 -6.44 18.26
N GLN A 192 -24.59 -5.58 17.87
CA GLN A 192 -24.86 -4.25 17.35
C GLN A 192 -25.28 -4.28 15.86
N LEU A 193 -26.60 -4.22 15.62
CA LEU A 193 -27.20 -4.30 14.28
C LEU A 193 -27.18 -2.96 13.50
N ALA A 194 -27.03 -1.84 14.20
CA ALA A 194 -26.98 -0.51 13.62
C ALA A 194 -25.69 0.21 14.00
N ALA A 195 -25.16 1.02 13.11
CA ALA A 195 -24.01 1.89 13.36
C ALA A 195 -24.31 3.38 13.13
N CYS A 196 -25.55 3.70 12.76
CA CYS A 196 -26.02 5.07 12.59
C CYS A 196 -26.94 5.40 13.75
N PHE A 197 -26.52 6.32 14.63
CA PHE A 197 -27.28 6.75 15.80
C PHE A 197 -27.47 8.26 15.75
N VAL A 198 -28.62 8.73 16.22
CA VAL A 198 -28.86 10.14 16.53
C VAL A 198 -28.72 10.26 18.05
N ILE A 199 -27.75 11.04 18.51
CA ILE A 199 -27.51 11.26 19.93
C ILE A 199 -28.16 12.60 20.30
N PRO A 200 -29.19 12.63 21.16
CA PRO A 200 -29.74 13.86 21.67
C PRO A 200 -28.73 14.53 22.60
N VAL A 201 -28.59 15.85 22.50
CA VAL A 201 -27.76 16.66 23.40
C VAL A 201 -28.71 17.48 24.26
N GLU A 202 -28.77 17.17 25.55
CA GLU A 202 -29.56 17.95 26.50
C GLU A 202 -28.83 19.24 26.87
N ASP A 203 -29.58 20.29 27.18
CA ASP A 203 -29.03 21.60 27.57
C ASP A 203 -28.60 21.62 29.04
N SER A 204 -27.64 20.74 29.36
CA SER A 204 -26.98 20.62 30.66
C SER A 204 -25.54 20.16 30.46
N ILE A 205 -24.65 20.50 31.40
CA ILE A 205 -23.24 20.07 31.33
C ILE A 205 -23.17 18.53 31.35
N GLU A 206 -23.94 17.91 32.23
CA GLU A 206 -24.03 16.45 32.35
C GLU A 206 -24.53 15.81 31.04
N GLY A 207 -25.58 16.37 30.44
CA GLY A 207 -26.15 15.90 29.18
C GLY A 207 -25.22 16.03 27.98
N ILE A 208 -24.44 17.12 27.92
CA ILE A 208 -23.39 17.31 26.91
C ILE A 208 -22.29 16.25 27.08
N PHE A 209 -21.80 16.05 28.29
CA PHE A 209 -20.73 15.07 28.55
C PHE A 209 -21.19 13.62 28.38
N ASP A 210 -22.45 13.31 28.69
CA ASP A 210 -23.03 12.00 28.41
C ASP A 210 -23.18 11.76 26.90
N ALA A 211 -23.61 12.75 26.12
CA ALA A 211 -23.64 12.65 24.65
C ALA A 211 -22.25 12.32 24.07
N LEU A 212 -21.20 12.96 24.59
CA LEU A 212 -19.81 12.67 24.20
C LEU A 212 -19.34 11.29 24.61
N LYS A 213 -19.67 10.86 25.83
CA LYS A 213 -19.39 9.51 26.32
C LYS A 213 -20.06 8.46 25.43
N TYR A 214 -21.32 8.64 25.08
CA TYR A 214 -22.04 7.73 24.18
C TYR A 214 -21.44 7.75 22.77
N MET A 215 -21.08 8.92 22.25
CA MET A 215 -20.39 9.04 20.97
C MET A 215 -19.05 8.30 20.98
N ALA A 216 -18.25 8.43 22.04
CA ALA A 216 -16.96 7.76 22.19
C ALA A 216 -17.11 6.23 22.27
N ILE A 217 -18.11 5.74 23.00
CA ILE A 217 -18.41 4.30 23.08
C ILE A 217 -18.83 3.76 21.70
N ILE A 218 -19.64 4.52 20.95
CA ILE A 218 -20.05 4.17 19.58
C ILE A 218 -18.85 4.14 18.61
N HIS A 219 -17.87 5.03 18.77
CA HIS A 219 -16.69 5.13 17.90
C HIS A 219 -15.52 4.20 18.30
N LYS A 220 -15.52 3.66 19.52
CA LYS A 220 -14.48 2.76 20.05
C LYS A 220 -14.25 1.52 19.17
N SER A 221 -15.18 1.17 18.28
CA SER A 221 -15.10 0.01 17.39
C SER A 221 -14.27 0.19 16.11
N GLY A 222 -13.19 0.99 16.08
CA GLY A 222 -12.11 0.75 15.09
C GLY A 222 -11.32 1.91 14.45
N GLY A 223 -10.80 2.88 15.23
CA GLY A 223 -9.83 3.87 14.71
C GLY A 223 -8.62 4.08 15.63
N GLY A 224 -7.41 3.78 15.16
CA GLY A 224 -6.16 4.17 15.82
C GLY A 224 -5.73 5.59 15.43
N CYS A 225 -4.96 6.30 16.28
CA CYS A 225 -4.48 7.65 15.96
C CYS A 225 -2.99 7.84 16.27
N VAL A 226 -2.38 8.84 15.65
CA VAL A 226 -0.97 9.22 15.83
C VAL A 226 -0.88 10.60 16.47
N ALA A 227 0.20 10.84 17.23
CA ALA A 227 0.40 12.11 17.90
C ALA A 227 0.68 13.25 16.91
N LYS A 228 0.33 14.48 17.31
CA LYS A 228 0.78 15.71 16.64
C LYS A 228 2.31 15.74 16.51
N GLY A 229 2.81 16.36 15.46
CA GLY A 229 4.21 16.40 15.07
C GLY A 229 4.62 15.23 14.17
N THR A 230 3.80 14.17 14.07
CA THR A 230 4.05 13.05 13.16
C THR A 230 3.91 13.52 11.72
N PHE A 231 4.94 13.30 10.90
CA PHE A 231 4.89 13.70 9.49
C PHE A 231 4.07 12.73 8.65
N ILE A 232 3.28 13.27 7.73
CA ILE A 232 2.48 12.54 6.75
C ILE A 232 2.84 12.98 5.33
N TYR A 233 2.77 12.06 4.37
CA TYR A 233 2.97 12.33 2.95
C TYR A 233 1.63 12.34 2.20
N THR A 234 1.24 13.47 1.61
CA THR A 234 0.03 13.58 0.77
C THR A 234 0.24 14.36 -0.54
N THR A 235 -0.64 14.18 -1.52
CA THR A 235 -0.59 14.95 -2.78
C THR A 235 -0.92 16.43 -2.61
N LEU A 236 -1.63 16.79 -1.54
CA LEU A 236 -1.96 18.19 -1.24
C LEU A 236 -0.70 19.00 -0.91
N CYS A 237 0.12 18.47 -0.01
CA CYS A 237 1.16 19.24 0.68
C CYS A 237 2.58 18.65 0.56
N GLY A 238 2.74 17.50 -0.09
CA GLY A 238 4.02 16.77 -0.05
C GLY A 238 4.19 16.14 1.32
N VAL A 239 5.05 16.72 2.17
CA VAL A 239 5.28 16.25 3.54
C VAL A 239 5.04 17.38 4.55
N MET A 240 4.26 17.10 5.59
CA MET A 240 4.05 18.02 6.71
C MET A 240 3.63 17.28 7.99
N PRO A 241 3.71 17.92 9.17
CA PRO A 241 3.09 17.39 10.38
C PRO A 241 1.59 17.19 10.19
N ILE A 242 1.07 16.05 10.63
CA ILE A 242 -0.32 15.61 10.41
C ILE A 242 -1.33 16.61 10.99
N GLU A 243 -1.01 17.29 12.09
CA GLU A 243 -1.85 18.32 12.68
C GLU A 243 -2.10 19.48 11.72
N HIS A 244 -1.10 19.88 10.92
CA HIS A 244 -1.29 20.95 9.95
C HIS A 244 -2.22 20.54 8.80
N LEU A 245 -2.16 19.26 8.40
CA LEU A 245 -3.09 18.71 7.41
C LEU A 245 -4.52 18.74 7.96
N VAL A 246 -4.72 18.26 9.19
CA VAL A 246 -6.05 18.21 9.83
C VAL A 246 -6.62 19.62 10.02
N GLU A 247 -5.82 20.55 10.57
CA GLU A 247 -6.21 21.95 10.82
C GLU A 247 -6.52 22.74 9.54
N THR A 248 -6.07 22.28 8.37
CA THR A 248 -6.44 22.87 7.07
C THR A 248 -7.93 22.68 6.77
N PHE A 249 -8.54 21.61 7.28
CA PHE A 249 -9.95 21.28 7.03
C PHE A 249 -10.88 21.68 8.17
N ILE A 250 -10.35 21.86 9.40
CA ILE A 250 -11.14 22.26 10.57
C ILE A 250 -11.65 23.70 10.40
N PRO A 251 -12.98 23.93 10.34
CA PRO A 251 -13.56 25.27 10.33
C PRO A 251 -13.12 26.07 11.56
N PRO A 252 -12.90 27.39 11.46
CA PRO A 252 -12.48 28.22 12.60
C PRO A 252 -13.34 28.05 13.85
N SER A 253 -14.66 27.86 13.69
CA SER A 253 -15.62 27.65 14.78
C SER A 253 -15.41 26.35 15.57
N LEU A 254 -14.70 25.37 15.01
CA LEU A 254 -14.45 24.07 15.63
C LEU A 254 -13.02 23.92 16.16
N LYS A 255 -12.16 24.95 16.02
CA LYS A 255 -10.75 24.84 16.40
C LYS A 255 -10.54 24.66 17.89
N ASP A 256 -11.33 25.33 18.71
CA ASP A 256 -11.21 25.31 20.18
C ASP A 256 -11.98 24.16 20.84
N VAL A 257 -12.65 23.30 20.04
CA VAL A 257 -13.41 22.16 20.56
C VAL A 257 -12.46 21.03 20.97
N GLU A 258 -12.44 20.67 22.25
CA GLU A 258 -11.59 19.59 22.78
C GLU A 258 -12.10 18.18 22.46
N GLU A 259 -13.29 18.06 21.88
CA GLU A 259 -13.93 16.81 21.49
C GLU A 259 -13.30 16.18 20.25
N THR A 260 -13.74 14.95 19.93
CA THR A 260 -13.31 14.28 18.70
C THR A 260 -13.92 14.98 17.49
N ILE A 261 -13.07 15.44 16.57
CA ILE A 261 -13.50 16.05 15.31
C ILE A 261 -13.28 15.07 14.18
N SER A 262 -14.27 15.00 13.29
CA SER A 262 -14.24 14.19 12.08
C SER A 262 -14.70 15.01 10.89
N ILE A 263 -13.86 15.13 9.86
CA ILE A 263 -14.18 15.93 8.67
C ILE A 263 -14.02 15.09 7.44
N ASP A 264 -15.13 14.95 6.71
CA ASP A 264 -15.14 14.32 5.40
C ASP A 264 -14.38 15.19 4.40
N VAL A 265 -13.41 14.58 3.73
CA VAL A 265 -12.62 15.21 2.66
C VAL A 265 -12.65 14.36 1.39
N SER A 266 -13.62 13.45 1.28
CA SER A 266 -13.76 12.54 0.14
C SER A 266 -14.14 13.24 -1.17
N ASP A 267 -14.63 14.48 -1.08
CA ASP A 267 -14.82 15.39 -2.22
C ASP A 267 -13.48 15.93 -2.76
N ARG A 268 -12.40 15.87 -1.97
CA ARG A 268 -11.06 16.31 -2.35
C ARG A 268 -10.27 15.16 -2.97
N GLU A 269 -9.57 15.45 -4.06
CA GLU A 269 -8.65 14.50 -4.73
C GLU A 269 -7.27 14.47 -4.03
N ILE A 270 -7.27 14.14 -2.74
CA ILE A 270 -6.05 14.03 -1.94
C ILE A 270 -5.68 12.56 -1.83
N LEU A 271 -4.46 12.21 -2.23
CA LEU A 271 -3.91 10.88 -2.07
C LEU A 271 -2.88 10.87 -0.95
N VAL A 272 -2.86 9.80 -0.16
CA VAL A 272 -1.89 9.53 0.91
C VAL A 272 -1.12 8.26 0.55
N MET A 273 0.14 8.19 1.00
CA MET A 273 0.93 6.97 0.87
C MET A 273 0.31 5.86 1.73
N ALA A 274 0.11 4.69 1.13
CA ALA A 274 -0.52 3.53 1.75
C ALA A 274 0.20 2.24 1.32
N TYR A 275 -0.02 1.16 2.08
CA TYR A 275 0.44 -0.17 1.73
C TYR A 275 -0.75 -1.05 1.31
N GLU A 276 -0.60 -1.76 0.20
CA GLU A 276 -1.56 -2.77 -0.27
C GLU A 276 -0.82 -4.12 -0.42
N PRO A 277 -1.30 -5.24 0.16
CA PRO A 277 -0.57 -6.51 0.18
C PRO A 277 -0.05 -7.04 -1.16
N HIS A 278 -0.73 -6.74 -2.28
CA HIS A 278 -0.32 -7.20 -3.61
C HIS A 278 0.43 -6.15 -4.45
N GLU A 279 0.36 -4.87 -4.09
CA GLU A 279 1.01 -3.77 -4.82
C GLU A 279 2.22 -3.19 -4.08
N GLY A 280 2.35 -3.49 -2.78
CA GLY A 280 3.29 -2.83 -1.89
C GLY A 280 2.88 -1.38 -1.62
N THR A 281 3.85 -0.48 -1.61
CA THR A 281 3.60 0.95 -1.36
C THR A 281 2.95 1.60 -2.57
N THR A 282 1.88 2.34 -2.34
CA THR A 282 1.06 2.98 -3.37
C THR A 282 0.41 4.25 -2.79
N PHE A 283 -0.39 4.95 -3.59
CA PHE A 283 -1.16 6.11 -3.16
C PHE A 283 -2.66 5.80 -3.19
N ARG A 284 -3.38 6.17 -2.13
CA ARG A 284 -4.82 5.95 -1.98
C ARG A 284 -5.54 7.21 -1.54
N LYS A 285 -6.81 7.33 -1.91
CA LYS A 285 -7.62 8.51 -1.61
C LYS A 285 -7.85 8.65 -0.11
N LEU A 286 -7.58 9.85 0.41
CA LEU A 286 -7.92 10.25 1.76
C LEU A 286 -9.42 10.58 1.81
N LEU A 287 -10.17 9.89 2.66
CA LEU A 287 -11.62 10.06 2.76
C LEU A 287 -12.02 10.99 3.90
N ARG A 288 -11.29 10.97 5.01
CA ARG A 288 -11.67 11.64 6.24
C ARG A 288 -10.44 11.97 7.06
N VAL A 289 -10.47 13.11 7.75
CA VAL A 289 -9.47 13.48 8.76
C VAL A 289 -10.12 13.48 10.14
N TRP A 290 -9.35 13.07 11.14
CA TRP A 290 -9.82 12.96 12.53
C TRP A 290 -8.87 13.68 13.48
N ARG A 291 -9.41 14.36 14.48
CA ARG A 291 -8.69 14.93 15.62
C ARG A 291 -9.23 14.32 16.90
N TYR A 292 -8.34 13.81 17.75
CA TYR A 292 -8.70 13.22 19.05
C TYR A 292 -7.94 13.92 20.16
N SER A 293 -8.56 14.00 21.34
CA SER A 293 -7.92 14.39 22.59
C SER A 293 -7.78 13.13 23.47
N LEU A 294 -6.56 12.58 23.57
CA LEU A 294 -6.28 11.37 24.34
C LEU A 294 -5.40 11.65 25.56
N PRO A 295 -5.64 10.97 26.70
CA PRO A 295 -4.79 11.08 27.87
C PRO A 295 -3.43 10.42 27.61
N ARG A 296 -2.36 10.95 28.22
CA ARG A 296 -0.98 10.44 28.03
C ARG A 296 -0.81 8.95 28.30
N ARG A 297 -1.59 8.37 29.22
CA ARG A 297 -1.54 6.95 29.59
C ARG A 297 -1.96 6.00 28.44
N GLU A 298 -2.69 6.52 27.45
CA GLU A 298 -3.14 5.75 26.29
C GLU A 298 -2.20 5.91 25.09
N LEU A 299 -1.07 6.62 25.27
CA LEU A 299 -0.07 6.81 24.23
C LEU A 299 1.13 5.89 24.45
N VAL A 300 1.60 5.28 23.37
CA VAL A 300 2.81 4.46 23.30
C VAL A 300 3.77 5.10 22.30
N LYS A 301 5.06 5.12 22.66
CA LYS A 301 6.15 5.48 21.75
C LYS A 301 6.76 4.21 21.18
N VAL A 302 6.71 4.07 19.86
CA VAL A 302 7.36 2.98 19.11
C VAL A 302 8.64 3.52 18.50
N SER A 303 9.78 2.92 18.84
CA SER A 303 11.10 3.26 18.30
C SER A 303 11.63 2.09 17.48
N LEU A 304 11.97 2.34 16.22
CA LEU A 304 12.50 1.35 15.28
C LEU A 304 14.03 1.39 15.24
N ALA A 305 14.65 0.26 14.89
CA ALA A 305 16.11 0.11 14.82
C ALA A 305 16.80 1.04 13.81
N ASN A 306 16.05 1.56 12.84
CA ASN A 306 16.53 2.52 11.85
C ASN A 306 16.51 3.98 12.37
N GLY A 307 16.11 4.21 13.62
CA GLY A 307 16.08 5.52 14.26
C GLY A 307 14.76 6.29 14.07
N VAL A 308 13.76 5.68 13.42
CA VAL A 308 12.41 6.25 13.32
C VAL A 308 11.66 6.05 14.63
N GLU A 309 10.99 7.10 15.09
CA GLU A 309 10.14 7.06 16.27
C GLU A 309 8.77 7.62 15.95
N VAL A 310 7.73 6.99 16.47
CA VAL A 310 6.35 7.45 16.34
C VAL A 310 5.61 7.29 17.67
N VAL A 311 4.80 8.28 18.03
CA VAL A 311 3.93 8.23 19.21
C VAL A 311 2.50 8.05 18.73
N THR A 312 1.79 7.09 19.32
CA THR A 312 0.49 6.65 18.83
C THR A 312 -0.40 6.14 19.98
N SER A 313 -1.69 5.96 19.74
CA SER A 313 -2.56 5.29 20.72
C SER A 313 -2.16 3.82 20.90
N CYS A 314 -2.36 3.25 22.09
CA CYS A 314 -1.97 1.86 22.37
C CYS A 314 -2.61 0.84 21.42
N TRP A 315 -3.83 1.12 20.94
CA TRP A 315 -4.53 0.27 19.96
C TRP A 315 -4.23 0.57 18.48
N HIS A 316 -3.30 1.47 18.16
CA HIS A 316 -2.99 1.75 16.76
C HIS A 316 -2.30 0.55 16.09
N PRO A 317 -2.81 0.07 14.94
CA PRO A 317 -2.25 -1.09 14.29
C PRO A 317 -0.98 -0.74 13.49
N PHE A 318 0.03 -1.59 13.60
CA PHE A 318 1.21 -1.63 12.75
C PHE A 318 1.18 -2.87 11.88
N LEU A 319 1.69 -2.75 10.66
CA LEU A 319 1.91 -3.89 9.79
C LEU A 319 3.24 -4.55 10.18
N VAL A 320 3.19 -5.82 10.57
CA VAL A 320 4.32 -6.62 11.02
C VAL A 320 4.47 -7.83 10.13
N LEU A 321 5.70 -8.18 9.77
CA LEU A 321 6.00 -9.44 9.10
C LEU A 321 6.03 -10.57 10.14
N SER A 322 5.12 -11.53 10.03
CA SER A 322 5.09 -12.71 10.89
C SER A 322 6.16 -13.73 10.49
N SER A 323 6.41 -14.71 11.37
CA SER A 323 7.42 -15.76 11.17
C SER A 323 7.18 -16.64 9.94
N ASN A 324 5.94 -16.73 9.46
CA ASN A 324 5.57 -17.42 8.23
C ASN A 324 5.69 -16.54 6.96
N GLY A 325 6.19 -15.30 7.09
CA GLY A 325 6.37 -14.37 5.98
C GLY A 325 5.12 -13.61 5.55
N GLU A 326 4.02 -13.68 6.31
CA GLU A 326 2.79 -12.94 6.05
C GLU A 326 2.84 -11.54 6.69
N VAL A 327 2.11 -10.59 6.11
CA VAL A 327 1.95 -9.26 6.70
C VAL A 327 0.67 -9.24 7.52
N VAL A 328 0.80 -9.03 8.82
CA VAL A 328 -0.31 -9.02 9.79
C VAL A 328 -0.37 -7.69 10.51
N GLU A 329 -1.55 -7.31 10.99
CA GLU A 329 -1.73 -6.16 11.86
C GLU A 329 -1.45 -6.55 13.31
N ARG A 330 -0.71 -5.71 14.04
CA ARG A 330 -0.45 -5.84 15.48
C ARG A 330 -0.58 -4.48 16.14
N ARG A 331 -1.18 -4.41 17.33
CA ARG A 331 -1.34 -3.12 18.02
C ARG A 331 -0.02 -2.59 18.55
N ALA A 332 0.06 -1.28 18.75
CA ALA A 332 1.24 -0.61 19.28
C ALA A 332 1.67 -1.18 20.65
N ASP A 333 0.72 -1.53 21.52
CA ASP A 333 0.96 -2.12 22.83
C ASP A 333 1.31 -3.62 22.80
N GLU A 334 1.11 -4.29 21.66
CA GLU A 334 1.44 -5.70 21.46
C GLU A 334 2.82 -5.89 20.79
N LEU A 335 3.42 -4.81 20.26
CA LEU A 335 4.74 -4.86 19.63
C LEU A 335 5.83 -5.22 20.65
N LYS A 336 6.77 -6.04 20.20
CA LYS A 336 7.93 -6.48 21.00
C LYS A 336 9.24 -6.14 20.27
N PRO A 337 10.33 -5.85 20.99
CA PRO A 337 11.65 -5.72 20.38
C PRO A 337 11.98 -6.95 19.53
N GLY A 338 12.39 -6.73 18.28
CA GLY A 338 12.63 -7.79 17.29
C GLY A 338 11.49 -7.98 16.28
N ASP A 339 10.31 -7.42 16.52
CA ASP A 339 9.24 -7.40 15.53
C ASP A 339 9.65 -6.63 14.27
N LEU A 340 9.36 -7.22 13.11
CA LEU A 340 9.68 -6.65 11.81
C LEU A 340 8.51 -5.77 11.31
N VAL A 341 8.53 -4.50 11.70
CA VAL A 341 7.54 -3.51 11.24
C VAL A 341 7.82 -3.12 9.79
N LEU A 342 6.78 -3.12 8.95
CA LEU A 342 6.90 -2.71 7.56
C LEU A 342 7.19 -1.21 7.45
N THR A 343 8.20 -0.88 6.66
CA THR A 343 8.49 0.48 6.20
C THR A 343 8.12 0.62 4.72
N PRO A 344 7.94 1.84 4.21
CA PRO A 344 7.62 2.05 2.80
C PRO A 344 8.66 1.39 1.88
N THR A 345 8.15 0.74 0.84
CA THR A 345 8.90 0.24 -0.32
C THR A 345 8.76 1.20 -1.49
N ALA A 346 9.51 0.98 -2.57
CA ALA A 346 9.47 1.89 -3.71
C ALA A 346 8.05 1.91 -4.30
N PRO A 347 7.38 3.08 -4.40
CA PRO A 347 5.99 3.11 -4.83
C PRO A 347 5.80 2.48 -6.21
N SER A 348 4.70 1.75 -6.39
CA SER A 348 4.31 1.20 -7.70
C SER A 348 4.00 2.32 -8.69
N THR A 349 3.33 3.37 -8.23
CA THR A 349 3.04 4.59 -8.98
C THR A 349 3.47 5.85 -8.23
N TRP A 350 3.98 6.84 -8.97
CA TRP A 350 4.30 8.18 -8.45
C TRP A 350 3.22 9.16 -8.91
N PRO A 351 2.49 9.82 -7.98
CA PRO A 351 1.26 10.54 -8.31
C PRO A 351 1.52 11.91 -8.96
N PHE A 352 2.73 12.45 -8.81
CA PHE A 352 3.08 13.77 -9.32
C PHE A 352 3.62 13.67 -10.75
N LYS A 353 2.89 14.26 -11.70
CA LYS A 353 3.26 14.31 -13.12
C LYS A 353 3.34 15.73 -13.66
N ALA A 354 2.58 16.65 -13.08
CA ALA A 354 2.53 18.04 -13.53
C ALA A 354 3.84 18.78 -13.16
N PRO A 355 4.31 19.69 -14.03
CA PRO A 355 5.36 20.63 -13.66
C PRO A 355 4.94 21.48 -12.47
N ILE A 356 5.90 21.79 -11.59
CA ILE A 356 5.70 22.67 -10.44
C ILE A 356 6.61 23.88 -10.57
N GLU A 357 6.18 25.01 -10.01
CA GLU A 357 7.01 26.20 -9.88
C GLU A 357 7.54 26.34 -8.46
N VAL A 358 8.77 26.82 -8.33
CA VAL A 358 9.39 27.22 -7.08
C VAL A 358 9.93 28.64 -7.26
N GLY A 359 9.55 29.56 -6.37
CA GLY A 359 10.01 30.96 -6.44
C GLY A 359 9.73 31.65 -7.78
N GLY A 360 8.63 31.30 -8.46
CA GLY A 360 8.24 31.84 -9.77
C GLY A 360 9.01 31.28 -10.97
N LEU A 361 9.71 30.15 -10.80
CA LEU A 361 10.40 29.44 -11.87
C LEU A 361 9.93 27.99 -11.94
N ARG A 362 9.77 27.46 -13.16
CA ARG A 362 9.53 26.02 -13.36
C ARG A 362 10.67 25.19 -12.78
N LEU A 363 10.33 24.28 -11.87
CA LEU A 363 11.26 23.35 -11.23
C LEU A 363 11.60 22.21 -12.20
N THR A 364 12.61 22.44 -13.04
CA THR A 364 13.19 21.43 -13.93
C THR A 364 14.15 20.51 -13.18
N GLU A 365 14.53 19.38 -13.76
CA GLU A 365 15.56 18.48 -13.22
C GLU A 365 16.88 19.22 -12.94
N ASP A 366 17.32 20.07 -13.87
CA ASP A 366 18.53 20.88 -13.70
C ASP A 366 18.43 21.89 -12.56
N LEU A 367 17.29 22.58 -12.43
CA LEU A 367 17.06 23.50 -11.32
C LEU A 367 16.96 22.76 -10.00
N ALA A 368 16.32 21.59 -9.97
CA ALA A 368 16.23 20.73 -8.80
C ALA A 368 17.60 20.24 -8.33
N TRP A 369 18.45 19.75 -9.25
CA TRP A 369 19.85 19.44 -8.96
C TRP A 369 20.59 20.65 -8.38
N ALA A 370 20.42 21.84 -8.98
CA ALA A 370 21.06 23.06 -8.49
C ALA A 370 20.59 23.45 -7.09
N LEU A 371 19.30 23.28 -6.77
CA LEU A 371 18.75 23.51 -5.42
C LEU A 371 19.33 22.52 -4.41
N GLY A 372 19.35 21.23 -4.72
CA GLY A 372 19.94 20.20 -3.86
C GLY A 372 21.43 20.41 -3.62
N TYR A 373 22.17 20.79 -4.67
CA TYR A 373 23.59 21.10 -4.55
C TYR A 373 23.86 22.32 -3.68
N THR A 374 23.01 23.35 -3.80
CA THR A 374 23.19 24.64 -3.14
C THR A 374 22.75 24.61 -1.68
N LEU A 375 21.73 23.81 -1.33
CA LEU A 375 21.02 23.85 -0.05
C LEU A 375 21.94 23.97 1.16
N SER A 376 22.98 23.14 1.22
CA SER A 376 23.91 23.06 2.35
C SER A 376 25.28 23.68 2.09
N ARG A 377 25.48 24.25 0.89
CA ARG A 377 26.74 24.86 0.45
C ARG A 377 26.64 26.38 0.29
N VAL A 378 25.47 26.97 0.55
CA VAL A 378 25.22 28.40 0.35
C VAL A 378 25.44 29.24 1.61
N SER A 379 26.11 30.37 1.42
CA SER A 379 26.15 31.49 2.37
C SER A 379 25.41 32.67 1.75
N LEU A 380 24.31 33.07 2.38
CA LEU A 380 23.47 34.18 1.96
C LEU A 380 23.73 35.41 2.83
N SER A 381 23.83 36.57 2.17
CA SER A 381 23.90 37.88 2.82
C SER A 381 22.82 38.81 2.23
N LYS A 382 22.71 40.05 2.73
CA LYS A 382 21.71 41.01 2.22
C LYS A 382 21.74 41.16 0.69
N ARG A 383 22.91 41.21 0.06
CA ARG A 383 23.07 41.51 -1.39
C ARG A 383 23.85 40.46 -2.19
N ARG A 384 24.24 39.34 -1.58
CA ARG A 384 25.18 38.38 -2.20
C ARG A 384 24.91 36.95 -1.75
N ALA A 385 25.01 36.03 -2.70
CA ALA A 385 25.03 34.59 -2.47
C ALA A 385 26.41 34.02 -2.84
N ARG A 386 26.94 33.13 -2.00
CA ARG A 386 28.19 32.39 -2.22
C ARG A 386 27.92 30.90 -2.06
N VAL A 387 28.30 30.10 -3.05
CA VAL A 387 28.20 28.63 -2.99
C VAL A 387 29.61 28.07 -3.02
N PHE A 388 29.93 27.22 -2.04
CA PHE A 388 31.25 26.62 -1.85
C PHE A 388 31.30 25.20 -2.42
N SER A 389 32.44 24.83 -3.01
CA SER A 389 32.65 23.53 -3.61
C SER A 389 34.12 23.10 -3.52
N GLU A 390 34.37 21.81 -3.49
CA GLU A 390 35.73 21.24 -3.59
C GLU A 390 36.17 21.12 -5.07
N GLY A 391 35.23 20.94 -6.00
CA GLY A 391 35.47 20.90 -7.45
C GLY A 391 34.91 22.11 -8.20
N VAL A 392 35.46 22.41 -9.38
CA VAL A 392 34.98 23.53 -10.22
C VAL A 392 33.80 23.12 -11.11
N GLU A 393 33.72 21.84 -11.47
CA GLU A 393 32.71 21.27 -12.38
C GLU A 393 31.29 21.44 -11.86
N PRO A 394 30.95 21.14 -10.58
CA PRO A 394 29.62 21.39 -10.06
C PRO A 394 29.25 22.87 -10.09
N LEU A 395 30.21 23.78 -9.84
CA LEU A 395 29.96 25.21 -9.90
C LEU A 395 29.75 25.72 -11.33
N ARG A 396 30.41 25.11 -12.33
CA ARG A 396 30.17 25.41 -13.75
C ARG A 396 28.75 25.02 -14.13
N ARG A 397 28.30 23.82 -13.74
CA ARG A 397 26.91 23.40 -13.96
C ARG A 397 25.93 24.32 -13.24
N LEU A 398 26.16 24.60 -11.95
CA LEU A 398 25.32 25.52 -11.18
C LEU A 398 25.20 26.89 -11.88
N LYS A 399 26.32 27.45 -12.34
CA LYS A 399 26.32 28.72 -13.07
C LYS A 399 25.51 28.63 -14.37
N GLN A 400 25.65 27.55 -15.13
CA GLN A 400 24.90 27.33 -16.37
C GLN A 400 23.40 27.28 -16.10
N VAL A 401 22.96 26.46 -15.13
CA VAL A 401 21.54 26.32 -14.75
C VAL A 401 20.96 27.67 -14.32
N LEU A 402 21.64 28.39 -13.42
CA LEU A 402 21.16 29.69 -12.95
C LEU A 402 21.14 30.75 -14.06
N SER A 403 22.11 30.72 -14.98
CA SER A 403 22.13 31.64 -16.13
C SER A 403 20.99 31.37 -17.10
N GLY A 404 20.65 30.09 -17.31
CA GLY A 404 19.49 29.68 -18.10
C GLY A 404 18.16 30.09 -17.45
N ALA A 405 18.04 29.92 -16.13
CA ALA A 405 16.80 30.20 -15.40
C ALA A 405 16.51 31.70 -15.20
N PHE A 406 17.55 32.54 -15.03
CA PHE A 406 17.38 33.97 -14.69
C PHE A 406 17.81 34.94 -15.80
N GLY A 407 18.37 34.44 -16.91
CA GLY A 407 18.83 35.22 -18.05
C GLY A 407 20.21 35.89 -17.84
N ARG A 408 21.08 35.83 -18.86
CA ARG A 408 22.49 36.30 -18.90
C ARG A 408 23.45 35.51 -17.99
N SER A 409 24.76 35.64 -18.25
CA SER A 409 25.84 35.04 -17.44
C SER A 409 25.86 35.63 -16.02
N ILE A 410 25.19 34.97 -15.09
CA ILE A 410 25.05 35.45 -13.71
C ILE A 410 26.15 34.84 -12.83
N GLY A 411 26.89 35.72 -12.16
CA GLY A 411 27.90 35.34 -11.16
C GLY A 411 29.26 34.95 -11.74
N ARG A 412 30.23 34.79 -10.84
CA ARG A 412 31.63 34.48 -11.15
C ARG A 412 32.09 33.30 -10.31
N ILE A 413 32.91 32.44 -10.91
CA ILE A 413 33.60 31.35 -10.22
C ILE A 413 35.03 31.79 -9.96
N ARG A 414 35.51 31.59 -8.74
CA ARG A 414 36.89 31.88 -8.34
C ARG A 414 37.41 30.82 -7.39
N ARG A 415 38.73 30.69 -7.29
CA ARG A 415 39.36 29.91 -6.21
C ARG A 415 39.17 30.62 -4.87
N GLY A 416 38.94 29.85 -3.82
CA GLY A 416 38.89 30.30 -2.44
C GLY A 416 40.29 30.47 -1.84
N LYS A 417 40.35 30.75 -0.54
CA LYS A 417 41.64 30.94 0.17
C LYS A 417 42.43 29.64 0.33
N SER A 418 41.74 28.49 0.39
CA SER A 418 42.38 27.16 0.33
C SER A 418 42.55 26.73 -1.13
N SER A 419 43.68 26.11 -1.45
CA SER A 419 44.04 25.63 -2.79
C SER A 419 43.04 24.65 -3.39
N SER A 420 42.25 23.96 -2.55
CA SER A 420 41.24 22.96 -2.92
C SER A 420 39.80 23.48 -2.90
N SER A 421 39.57 24.78 -2.68
CA SER A 421 38.22 25.34 -2.55
C SER A 421 37.85 26.25 -3.72
N TRP A 422 36.65 26.10 -4.25
CA TRP A 422 36.07 26.95 -5.28
C TRP A 422 34.80 27.64 -4.78
N ILE A 423 34.55 28.85 -5.27
CA ILE A 423 33.43 29.68 -4.86
C ILE A 423 32.72 30.21 -6.09
N TYR A 424 31.42 29.89 -6.22
CA TYR A 424 30.51 30.62 -7.09
C TYR A 424 29.94 31.80 -6.31
N GLN A 425 30.04 33.00 -6.87
CA GLN A 425 29.54 34.22 -6.23
C GLN A 425 28.64 35.00 -7.19
N THR A 426 27.47 35.40 -6.71
CA THR A 426 26.56 36.29 -7.44
C THR A 426 26.04 37.41 -6.56
N CYS A 427 25.89 38.59 -7.17
CA CYS A 427 25.22 39.75 -6.59
C CYS A 427 23.90 40.06 -7.32
N SER A 428 23.43 39.16 -8.19
CA SER A 428 22.14 39.31 -8.84
C SER A 428 21.04 39.30 -7.79
N THR A 429 20.29 40.40 -7.70
CA THR A 429 19.19 40.55 -6.74
C THR A 429 18.13 39.47 -6.94
N ARG A 430 17.83 39.10 -8.19
CA ARG A 430 16.89 38.02 -8.53
C ARG A 430 17.33 36.67 -7.94
N VAL A 431 18.58 36.27 -8.16
CA VAL A 431 19.11 34.99 -7.65
C VAL A 431 19.25 35.00 -6.13
N VAL A 432 19.69 36.12 -5.55
CA VAL A 432 19.80 36.25 -4.09
C VAL A 432 18.44 36.18 -3.43
N ASN A 433 17.43 36.86 -3.97
CA ASN A 433 16.07 36.82 -3.44
C ASN A 433 15.42 35.46 -3.64
N PHE A 434 15.67 34.79 -4.77
CA PHE A 434 15.22 33.42 -5.00
C PHE A 434 15.79 32.46 -3.94
N PHE A 435 17.11 32.46 -3.73
CA PHE A 435 17.70 31.61 -2.69
C PHE A 435 17.24 31.99 -1.29
N LYS A 436 16.96 33.26 -1.00
CA LYS A 436 16.34 33.64 0.27
C LYS A 436 14.89 33.19 0.40
N GLY A 437 14.11 33.24 -0.67
CA GLY A 437 12.73 32.77 -0.65
C GLY A 437 12.65 31.27 -0.39
N ILE A 438 13.63 30.51 -0.87
CA ILE A 438 13.67 29.04 -0.73
C ILE A 438 14.40 28.60 0.54
N PHE A 439 15.57 29.20 0.82
CA PHE A 439 16.49 28.78 1.88
C PHE A 439 16.55 29.75 3.07
N GLY A 440 15.84 30.88 3.00
CA GLY A 440 15.95 31.95 4.00
C GLY A 440 15.29 31.60 5.33
N ALA A 441 16.16 31.45 6.34
CA ALA A 441 15.94 31.60 7.79
C ALA A 441 14.50 31.36 8.31
N SER A 442 14.13 30.09 8.45
CA SER A 442 13.29 29.70 9.59
C SER A 442 14.19 29.52 10.81
N GLU A 443 13.67 29.73 12.02
CA GLU A 443 14.37 29.45 13.29
C GLU A 443 14.95 28.02 13.37
N ARG A 444 14.49 27.10 12.51
CA ARG A 444 14.89 25.68 12.43
C ARG A 444 15.89 25.34 11.31
N GLY A 445 16.51 26.33 10.67
CA GLY A 445 17.54 26.12 9.65
C GLY A 445 17.02 25.84 8.23
N LEU A 446 17.90 25.31 7.38
CA LEU A 446 17.66 25.01 5.96
C LEU A 446 16.69 23.84 5.79
N LYS A 447 15.71 23.96 4.88
CA LYS A 447 14.66 22.95 4.64
C LYS A 447 14.61 22.55 3.17
N ILE A 448 14.19 21.31 2.92
CA ILE A 448 13.82 20.87 1.57
C ILE A 448 12.55 21.63 1.15
N PRO A 449 12.50 22.27 -0.04
CA PRO A 449 11.31 22.96 -0.51
C PRO A 449 10.13 21.99 -0.65
N GLN A 450 8.93 22.38 -0.24
CA GLN A 450 7.74 21.51 -0.33
C GLN A 450 7.42 21.12 -1.78
N GLU A 451 7.76 22.00 -2.72
CA GLU A 451 7.64 21.81 -4.16
C GLU A 451 8.39 20.55 -4.64
N VAL A 452 9.54 20.23 -4.01
CA VAL A 452 10.30 19.02 -4.34
C VAL A 452 9.48 17.77 -4.03
N PHE A 453 8.82 17.70 -2.86
CA PHE A 453 7.96 16.56 -2.51
C PHE A 453 6.77 16.39 -3.44
N LYS A 454 6.35 17.46 -4.12
CA LYS A 454 5.21 17.41 -5.05
C LYS A 454 5.63 17.29 -6.51
N SER A 455 6.93 17.12 -6.78
CA SER A 455 7.45 17.14 -8.14
C SER A 455 7.45 15.76 -8.80
N PRO A 456 7.53 15.70 -10.14
CA PRO A 456 7.79 14.45 -10.87
C PRO A 456 9.03 13.73 -10.33
N LEU A 457 9.00 12.40 -10.37
CA LEU A 457 10.03 11.56 -9.75
C LEU A 457 11.45 11.92 -10.21
N ASP A 458 11.66 12.19 -11.49
CA ASP A 458 12.99 12.55 -12.03
C ASP A 458 13.51 13.88 -11.47
N VAL A 459 12.61 14.84 -11.21
CA VAL A 459 12.94 16.11 -10.55
C VAL A 459 13.35 15.88 -9.10
N VAL A 460 12.65 14.99 -8.39
CA VAL A 460 13.02 14.58 -7.01
C VAL A 460 14.39 13.91 -6.99
N LEU A 461 14.63 12.98 -7.91
CA LEU A 461 15.90 12.27 -8.02
C LEU A 461 17.05 13.20 -8.42
N ALA A 462 16.80 14.18 -9.29
CA ALA A 462 17.78 15.21 -9.63
C ALA A 462 18.15 16.08 -8.41
N PHE A 463 17.17 16.46 -7.58
CA PHE A 463 17.42 17.14 -6.31
C PHE A 463 18.30 16.30 -5.37
N ILE A 464 17.98 15.01 -5.21
CA ILE A 464 18.78 14.08 -4.40
C ILE A 464 20.20 13.92 -4.96
N ALA A 465 20.36 13.82 -6.28
CA ALA A 465 21.68 13.78 -6.91
C ALA A 465 22.51 15.04 -6.61
N GLY A 466 21.87 16.21 -6.59
CA GLY A 466 22.51 17.47 -6.16
C GLY A 466 22.98 17.42 -4.70
N LEU A 467 22.17 16.85 -3.79
CA LEU A 467 22.55 16.64 -2.39
C LEU A 467 23.71 15.64 -2.24
N ILE A 468 23.72 14.57 -3.03
CA ILE A 468 24.82 13.59 -3.03
C ILE A 468 26.10 14.25 -3.54
N ASP A 469 26.04 15.00 -4.64
CA ASP A 469 27.18 15.75 -5.18
C ASP A 469 27.72 16.76 -4.16
N SER A 470 26.85 17.45 -3.41
CA SER A 470 27.27 18.46 -2.45
C SER A 470 27.77 17.87 -1.12
N GLN A 471 27.10 16.89 -0.52
CA GLN A 471 27.42 16.40 0.83
C GLN A 471 27.53 14.89 0.97
N GLY A 472 27.07 14.13 -0.02
CA GLY A 472 27.07 12.67 0.04
C GLY A 472 28.48 12.08 0.07
N ARG A 473 28.73 11.17 1.01
CA ARG A 473 29.87 10.24 0.99
C ARG A 473 29.36 8.89 0.51
N VAL A 474 29.84 8.43 -0.65
CA VAL A 474 29.46 7.13 -1.21
C VAL A 474 30.55 6.12 -0.85
N SER A 475 30.20 5.12 -0.04
CA SER A 475 31.10 4.08 0.44
C SER A 475 30.79 2.78 -0.31
N VAL A 476 31.73 2.29 -1.11
CA VAL A 476 31.57 1.04 -1.87
C VAL A 476 31.70 -0.16 -0.92
N ASP A 477 32.70 -0.14 -0.03
CA ASP A 477 32.98 -1.23 0.90
C ASP A 477 31.84 -1.46 1.90
N GLU A 478 31.21 -0.38 2.34
CA GLU A 478 30.07 -0.43 3.28
C GLU A 478 28.72 -0.39 2.55
N ALA A 479 28.73 -0.42 1.21
CA ALA A 479 27.55 -0.38 0.35
C ALA A 479 26.49 0.67 0.76
N ARG A 480 26.92 1.89 1.11
CA ARG A 480 26.03 2.94 1.62
C ARG A 480 26.38 4.35 1.16
N ILE A 481 25.38 5.23 1.20
CA ILE A 481 25.54 6.68 0.99
C ILE A 481 25.26 7.38 2.31
N GLU A 482 26.19 8.20 2.79
CA GLU A 482 26.01 9.00 4.00
C GLU A 482 25.84 10.48 3.65
N ILE A 483 24.81 11.11 4.19
CA ILE A 483 24.56 12.55 4.08
C ILE A 483 24.49 13.15 5.48
N ILE A 484 25.30 14.16 5.74
CA ILE A 484 25.26 14.92 6.99
C ILE A 484 24.26 16.05 6.82
N ALA A 485 23.18 16.02 7.60
CA ALA A 485 22.11 17.01 7.61
C ALA A 485 22.00 17.68 8.99
N SER A 486 21.42 18.88 9.02
CA SER A 486 21.18 19.64 10.26
C SER A 486 19.88 20.44 10.15
N GLY A 487 19.24 20.69 11.29
CA GLY A 487 17.95 21.38 11.33
C GLY A 487 16.88 20.67 10.50
N GLY A 488 16.02 21.44 9.82
CA GLY A 488 14.91 20.89 9.04
C GLY A 488 15.30 19.98 7.86
N LEU A 489 16.53 20.03 7.36
CA LEU A 489 17.04 19.05 6.38
C LEU A 489 17.15 17.65 7.02
N GLY A 490 17.56 17.57 8.29
CA GLY A 490 17.70 16.30 9.00
C GLY A 490 16.36 15.64 9.32
N GLU A 491 15.31 16.45 9.50
CA GLU A 491 13.94 15.97 9.71
C GLU A 491 13.30 15.49 8.39
N LEU A 492 13.47 16.25 7.31
CA LEU A 492 12.75 16.04 6.05
C LEU A 492 13.44 15.08 5.07
N LEU A 493 14.78 15.01 5.08
CA LEU A 493 15.52 14.14 4.16
C LEU A 493 15.23 12.66 4.37
N PRO A 494 15.21 12.12 5.61
CA PRO A 494 14.86 10.72 5.83
C PRO A 494 13.46 10.38 5.32
N LEU A 495 12.49 11.30 5.51
CA LEU A 495 11.12 11.12 5.04
C LEU A 495 11.05 11.09 3.51
N LEU A 496 11.75 12.00 2.83
CA LEU A 496 11.83 12.00 1.37
C LEU A 496 12.41 10.68 0.84
N LEU A 497 13.54 10.26 1.38
CA LEU A 497 14.23 9.05 0.93
C LEU A 497 13.40 7.79 1.24
N SER A 498 12.79 7.71 2.42
CA SER A 498 11.92 6.60 2.80
C SER A 498 10.67 6.55 1.93
N SER A 499 10.10 7.69 1.51
CA SER A 499 8.95 7.73 0.60
C SER A 499 9.26 7.16 -0.79
N LEU A 500 10.53 7.12 -1.17
CA LEU A 500 11.02 6.46 -2.39
C LEU A 500 11.31 4.97 -2.16
N GLY A 501 11.10 4.46 -0.94
CA GLY A 501 11.41 3.09 -0.56
C GLY A 501 12.90 2.80 -0.39
N LEU A 502 13.73 3.84 -0.24
CA LEU A 502 15.14 3.65 0.09
C LEU A 502 15.25 3.19 1.54
N ASN A 503 16.17 2.25 1.79
CA ASN A 503 16.46 1.81 3.16
C ASN A 503 17.30 2.87 3.87
N VAL A 504 16.65 3.62 4.77
CA VAL A 504 17.24 4.78 5.45
C VAL A 504 17.43 4.47 6.93
N LYS A 505 18.64 4.74 7.43
CA LYS A 505 18.96 4.77 8.86
C LYS A 505 19.32 6.19 9.28
N VAL A 506 18.70 6.66 10.35
CA VAL A 506 18.95 7.98 10.93
C VAL A 506 19.74 7.82 12.21
N LEU A 507 20.94 8.39 12.24
CA LEU A 507 21.77 8.45 13.44
C LEU A 507 21.81 9.92 13.91
N SER A 508 21.24 10.20 15.08
CA SER A 508 21.29 11.51 15.71
C SER A 508 22.57 11.65 16.54
N GLY A 509 23.23 12.81 16.46
CA GLY A 509 24.32 13.15 17.40
C GLY A 509 23.77 13.46 18.80
N ALA A 510 24.65 13.43 19.81
CA ALA A 510 24.32 13.57 21.25
C ALA A 510 23.53 14.84 21.67
N ARG A 511 23.31 15.80 20.76
CA ARG A 511 22.51 17.03 20.99
C ARG A 511 21.37 17.23 19.99
N GLY A 512 21.09 16.29 19.11
CA GLY A 512 19.99 16.39 18.12
C GLY A 512 20.18 17.41 16.99
N GLU A 513 21.29 18.17 16.96
CA GLU A 513 21.50 19.25 15.97
C GLU A 513 22.04 18.78 14.61
N ARG A 514 22.67 17.58 14.57
CA ARG A 514 23.21 16.96 13.36
C ARG A 514 22.73 15.53 13.24
N TYR A 515 22.24 15.21 12.05
CA TYR A 515 21.74 13.92 11.65
C TYR A 515 22.69 13.34 10.60
N ARG A 516 23.12 12.09 10.81
CA ARG A 516 23.75 11.30 9.76
C ARG A 516 22.66 10.41 9.16
N VAL A 517 22.27 10.75 7.93
CA VAL A 517 21.29 10.00 7.15
C VAL A 517 22.07 9.01 6.30
N VAL A 518 21.87 7.72 6.56
CA VAL A 518 22.55 6.63 5.88
C VAL A 518 21.55 5.93 4.98
N VAL A 519 21.86 5.85 3.69
CA VAL A 519 21.10 5.08 2.70
C VAL A 519 21.87 3.81 2.40
N GLU A 520 21.31 2.66 2.78
CA GLU A 520 21.91 1.36 2.53
C GLU A 520 21.56 0.84 1.13
N GLY A 521 22.43 -0.02 0.59
CA GLY A 521 22.18 -0.74 -0.65
C GLY A 521 20.84 -1.47 -0.61
N SER A 522 19.95 -1.12 -1.54
CA SER A 522 18.58 -1.66 -1.60
C SER A 522 18.11 -1.83 -3.05
N PRO A 523 17.11 -2.70 -3.32
CA PRO A 523 16.50 -2.78 -4.64
C PRO A 523 15.97 -1.43 -5.15
N ALA A 524 15.44 -0.59 -4.26
CA ALA A 524 14.99 0.76 -4.59
C ALA A 524 16.16 1.66 -5.06
N LEU A 525 17.31 1.62 -4.37
CA LEU A 525 18.50 2.38 -4.80
C LEU A 525 18.96 1.93 -6.19
N ARG A 526 18.97 0.61 -6.47
CA ARG A 526 19.28 0.08 -7.81
C ARG A 526 18.28 0.57 -8.87
N ARG A 527 16.98 0.59 -8.55
CA ARG A 527 15.92 1.09 -9.45
C ARG A 527 16.17 2.53 -9.88
N TYR A 528 16.61 3.40 -8.98
CA TYR A 528 16.81 4.83 -9.26
C TYR A 528 18.22 5.19 -9.74
N ALA A 529 19.16 4.23 -9.73
CA ALA A 529 20.56 4.54 -9.91
C ALA A 529 20.89 5.15 -11.27
N SER A 530 20.25 4.69 -12.35
CA SER A 530 20.47 5.25 -13.70
C SER A 530 20.13 6.75 -13.75
N THR A 531 18.97 7.14 -13.20
CA THR A 531 18.54 8.54 -13.11
C THR A 531 19.40 9.36 -12.15
N LEU A 532 19.80 8.81 -11.00
CA LEU A 532 20.73 9.50 -10.10
C LEU A 532 22.07 9.78 -10.83
N LEU A 533 22.62 8.78 -11.51
CA LEU A 533 23.88 8.88 -12.24
C LEU A 533 23.82 9.86 -13.43
N SER A 534 22.68 9.98 -14.12
CA SER A 534 22.53 10.96 -15.21
C SER A 534 22.61 12.40 -14.70
N HIS A 535 22.14 12.65 -13.47
CA HIS A 535 22.21 13.97 -12.84
C HIS A 535 23.48 14.22 -12.01
N MET A 536 24.25 13.22 -11.61
CA MET A 536 25.48 13.45 -10.84
C MET A 536 26.63 14.00 -11.69
N VAL A 537 27.36 14.96 -11.13
CA VAL A 537 28.51 15.65 -11.74
C VAL A 537 29.85 15.20 -11.15
N VAL A 538 29.90 14.86 -9.85
CA VAL A 538 31.17 14.54 -9.20
C VAL A 538 31.64 13.13 -9.59
N SER A 539 32.65 13.06 -10.46
CA SER A 539 33.13 11.81 -11.08
C SER A 539 33.49 10.70 -10.09
N GLU A 540 34.14 11.04 -8.97
CA GLU A 540 34.51 10.08 -7.92
C GLU A 540 33.28 9.44 -7.28
N LYS A 541 32.29 10.25 -6.88
CA LYS A 541 31.02 9.79 -6.31
C LYS A 541 30.20 9.01 -7.32
N LYS A 542 30.22 9.41 -8.60
CA LYS A 542 29.56 8.71 -9.71
C LYS A 542 30.16 7.32 -9.93
N LYS A 543 31.48 7.20 -9.91
CA LYS A 543 32.18 5.91 -9.99
C LYS A 543 31.87 5.03 -8.79
N ALA A 544 31.93 5.59 -7.58
CA ALA A 544 31.59 4.87 -6.35
C ALA A 544 30.13 4.36 -6.36
N LEU A 545 29.17 5.19 -6.80
CA LEU A 545 27.78 4.78 -6.88
C LEU A 545 27.57 3.67 -7.91
N ARG A 546 28.27 3.72 -9.07
CA ARG A 546 28.26 2.64 -10.07
C ARG A 546 28.79 1.32 -9.53
N SER A 547 29.89 1.37 -8.78
CA SER A 547 30.45 0.19 -8.13
C SER A 547 29.50 -0.38 -7.06
N LEU A 548 28.88 0.47 -6.25
CA LEU A 548 27.94 0.09 -5.19
C LEU A 548 26.72 -0.67 -5.74
N ILE A 549 26.20 -0.27 -6.89
CA ILE A 549 25.00 -0.86 -7.52
C ILE A 549 25.29 -2.04 -8.45
N GLY A 550 26.57 -2.35 -8.71
CA GLY A 550 26.97 -3.41 -9.65
C GLY A 550 26.80 -3.06 -11.14
N LEU A 551 26.68 -1.78 -11.49
CA LEU A 551 26.66 -1.33 -12.89
C LEU A 551 28.09 -1.09 -13.36
N GLY A 552 28.71 -2.14 -13.92
CA GLY A 552 29.99 -2.06 -14.66
C GLY A 552 31.23 -2.35 -13.82
N VAL A 553 31.48 -3.64 -13.56
CA VAL A 553 32.80 -4.22 -13.86
C VAL A 553 32.60 -4.96 -15.17
N ASP A 554 33.44 -4.71 -16.18
CA ASP A 554 33.34 -5.33 -17.50
C ASP A 554 33.17 -6.85 -17.41
N ALA A 555 32.28 -7.39 -18.26
CA ALA A 555 31.99 -8.81 -18.45
C ALA A 555 33.18 -9.63 -19.01
N ALA A 556 34.41 -9.10 -18.92
CA ALA A 556 35.65 -9.73 -19.35
C ALA A 556 36.59 -10.08 -18.17
N SER A 557 36.14 -9.97 -16.92
CA SER A 557 36.96 -10.29 -15.72
C SER A 557 36.42 -11.45 -14.86
N LEU A 558 35.42 -12.18 -15.37
CA LEU A 558 34.76 -13.28 -14.64
C LEU A 558 35.42 -14.67 -14.78
N ASP A 559 36.70 -14.74 -15.15
CA ASP A 559 37.50 -15.97 -15.03
C ASP A 559 38.40 -16.02 -13.77
N GLY A 560 38.34 -15.00 -12.91
CA GLY A 560 39.31 -14.82 -11.82
C GLY A 560 38.86 -15.14 -10.39
N LEU A 561 37.58 -15.42 -10.12
CA LEU A 561 37.10 -15.55 -8.74
C LEU A 561 36.26 -16.82 -8.53
N LYS A 562 36.97 -17.95 -8.38
CA LYS A 562 36.48 -19.04 -7.53
C LYS A 562 36.37 -18.52 -6.08
N PRO A 563 35.34 -18.92 -5.32
CA PRO A 563 35.21 -18.52 -3.93
C PRO A 563 36.33 -19.17 -3.10
N SER A 564 37.27 -18.34 -2.62
CA SER A 564 38.22 -18.72 -1.59
C SER A 564 37.48 -18.83 -0.25
N ALA A 565 37.04 -20.03 0.08
CA ALA A 565 36.75 -20.43 1.45
C ALA A 565 38.06 -20.37 2.26
N SER A 566 38.29 -19.27 2.98
CA SER A 566 39.08 -19.22 4.23
C SER A 566 39.34 -17.77 4.64
N LYS A 567 38.62 -17.31 5.67
CA LYS A 567 39.09 -16.43 6.77
C LYS A 567 37.92 -16.03 7.68
N LEU A 568 37.27 -17.04 8.26
CA LEU A 568 36.71 -16.91 9.60
C LEU A 568 37.90 -17.00 10.56
N ARG A 569 38.50 -15.86 10.90
CA ARG A 569 39.36 -15.77 12.08
C ARG A 569 38.54 -15.20 13.23
N SER A 570 38.29 -16.09 14.18
CA SER A 570 37.93 -15.83 15.57
C SER A 570 38.59 -14.57 16.11
N ARG A 571 37.78 -13.62 16.56
CA ARG A 571 38.16 -12.69 17.63
C ARG A 571 37.34 -13.09 18.84
N GLY A 572 38.04 -13.70 19.80
CA GLY A 572 37.49 -14.15 21.06
C GLY A 572 36.90 -13.00 21.85
N PHE A 573 35.72 -13.26 22.40
CA PHE A 573 35.24 -12.61 23.61
C PHE A 573 36.21 -12.97 24.75
N ARG A 574 36.74 -11.96 25.42
CA ARG A 574 37.26 -12.11 26.79
C ARG A 574 36.15 -11.62 27.71
N GLU A 575 35.70 -12.52 28.59
CA GLU A 575 34.99 -12.17 29.81
C GLU A 575 35.91 -11.36 30.73
N GLY A 576 35.35 -10.34 31.36
CA GLY A 576 35.96 -9.40 32.29
C GLY A 576 34.93 -8.39 32.75
#